data_AF-A0A8B5Y3Z3-F1
#
_entry.id   AF-A0A8B5Y3Z3-F1
#
_cell.length_a   1.000
_cell.length_b   1.000
_cell.length_c   1.000
_cell.angle_alpha   90.00
_cell.angle_beta   90.00
_cell.angle_gamma   90.00
#
_symmetry.space_group_name_H-M   'P 1'
#
loop_
_entity.id
_entity.type
_entity.pdbx_description
1 polymer ?
#
loop_
_entity_poly.entity_id
_entity_poly.type
_entity_poly.pdbx_seq_one_letter_code
_entity_poly.pdbx_strand_id
1 'polypeptide(L)'
;MKKKNSGALTIAALLIIGGVIIYYFISSSYTTTEDLYEFPVPRYAELIKTNEQGKRYAWSRVSEENGIPYEYVLALKTNGWKKEEREGARK
;
A
#
# COMPACT_ATOMS: atom_id res chain seq x y z
N MET A 1 36.02 -6.09 29.97
CA MET A 1 35.50 -4.93 29.23
C MET A 1 33.98 -5.03 29.17
N LYS A 2 33.25 -4.01 29.65
CA LYS A 2 31.81 -4.11 29.98
C LYS A 2 30.92 -4.04 28.73
N LYS A 3 29.92 -4.94 28.67
CA LYS A 3 28.76 -4.95 27.76
C LYS A 3 28.20 -3.53 27.56
N LYS A 4 28.46 -2.89 26.42
CA LYS A 4 27.84 -1.59 26.06
C LYS A 4 27.03 -1.61 24.77
N ASN A 5 27.01 -2.72 24.03
CA ASN A 5 26.36 -2.78 22.70
C ASN A 5 25.07 -3.61 22.69
N SER A 6 24.72 -4.26 23.81
CA SER A 6 23.55 -5.16 23.90
C SER A 6 22.22 -4.42 23.66
N GLY A 7 22.08 -3.20 24.20
CA GLY A 7 20.86 -2.40 24.04
C GLY A 7 20.64 -1.90 22.62
N ALA A 8 21.72 -1.46 21.95
CA ALA A 8 21.65 -1.01 20.56
C ALA A 8 21.30 -2.16 19.61
N LEU A 9 21.87 -3.36 19.85
CA LEU A 9 21.54 -4.57 19.07
C LEU A 9 20.08 -4.99 19.26
N THR A 10 19.55 -4.92 20.48
CA THR A 10 18.13 -5.22 20.73
C THR A 10 17.20 -4.21 20.06
N ILE A 11 17.55 -2.91 20.07
CA ILE A 11 16.74 -1.87 19.41
C ILE A 11 16.76 -2.06 17.90
N ALA A 12 17.94 -2.31 17.31
CA ALA A 12 18.06 -2.57 15.87
C ALA A 12 17.23 -3.80 15.44
N ALA A 13 17.27 -4.88 16.22
CA ALA A 13 16.48 -6.07 15.95
C ALA A 13 14.96 -5.77 16.00
N LEU A 14 14.49 -4.99 16.99
CA LEU A 14 13.08 -4.61 17.08
C LEU A 14 12.62 -3.75 15.90
N LEU A 15 13.46 -2.83 15.42
CA LEU A 15 13.15 -2.00 14.25
C LEU A 15 13.04 -2.85 12.97
N ILE A 16 13.95 -3.82 12.79
CA ILE A 16 13.90 -4.73 11.63
C ILE A 16 12.63 -5.59 11.69
N ILE A 17 12.34 -6.20 12.85
CA ILE A 17 11.14 -7.03 13.03
C ILE A 17 9.87 -6.20 12.78
N GLY A 18 9.80 -5.00 13.36
CA GLY A 18 8.69 -4.07 13.13
C GLY A 18 8.52 -3.72 11.66
N GLY A 19 9.62 -3.41 10.97
CA GLY A 19 9.61 -3.13 9.53
C GLY A 19 9.10 -4.31 8.70
N VAL A 20 9.54 -5.53 8.99
CA VAL A 20 9.09 -6.76 8.29
C VAL A 20 7.59 -7.00 8.52
N ILE A 21 7.11 -6.82 9.76
CA ILE A 21 5.68 -6.97 10.08
C ILE A 21 4.85 -5.95 9.30
N ILE A 22 5.25 -4.68 9.32
CA ILE A 22 4.55 -3.61 8.57
C ILE A 22 4.54 -3.92 7.08
N TYR A 23 5.68 -4.31 6.51
CA TYR A 23 5.79 -4.70 5.11
C TYR A 23 4.83 -5.85 4.77
N TYR A 24 4.80 -6.91 5.59
CA TYR A 24 3.91 -8.05 5.37
C TYR A 24 2.43 -7.68 5.46
N PHE A 25 2.04 -6.84 6.43
CA PHE A 25 0.66 -6.34 6.54
C PHE A 25 0.23 -5.52 5.32
N ILE A 26 1.11 -4.64 4.83
CA ILE A 26 0.84 -3.85 3.62
C ILE A 26 0.73 -4.79 2.43
N SER A 27 1.74 -5.62 2.16
CA SER A 27 1.77 -6.51 1.00
C SER A 27 0.64 -7.55 1.00
N SER A 28 0.18 -8.01 2.17
CA SER A 28 -0.98 -8.92 2.25
C SER A 28 -2.33 -8.23 2.03
N SER A 29 -2.40 -6.90 2.10
CA SER A 29 -3.64 -6.15 1.88
C SER A 29 -3.93 -5.87 0.40
N TYR A 30 -2.94 -6.07 -0.47
CA TYR A 30 -3.05 -5.81 -1.90
C TYR A 30 -2.73 -7.08 -2.69
N THR A 31 -3.40 -7.25 -3.83
CA THR A 31 -3.06 -8.23 -4.84
C THR A 31 -2.49 -7.49 -6.04
N THR A 32 -1.37 -7.96 -6.54
CA THR A 32 -0.86 -7.55 -7.85
C THR A 32 -1.27 -8.63 -8.85
N THR A 33 -1.44 -8.24 -10.11
CA THR A 33 -1.75 -9.20 -11.17
C THR A 33 -0.99 -8.77 -12.41
N GLU A 34 -0.44 -9.73 -13.16
CA GLU A 34 0.37 -9.47 -14.35
C GLU A 34 -0.40 -8.65 -15.40
N ASP A 35 -1.72 -8.87 -15.48
CA ASP A 35 -2.62 -8.15 -16.38
C ASP A 35 -2.80 -6.66 -16.04
N LEU A 36 -2.29 -6.22 -14.88
CA LEU A 36 -2.28 -4.83 -14.45
C LEU A 36 -0.86 -4.29 -14.24
N TYR A 37 0.16 -4.91 -14.85
CA TYR A 37 1.56 -4.47 -14.70
C TYR A 37 2.00 -4.38 -13.23
N GLU A 38 1.56 -5.34 -12.41
CA GLU A 38 1.79 -5.36 -10.96
C GLU A 38 1.15 -4.18 -10.19
N PHE A 39 0.10 -3.56 -10.73
CA PHE A 39 -0.67 -2.56 -10.00
C PHE A 39 -1.27 -3.16 -8.72
N PRO A 40 -1.04 -2.56 -7.54
CA PRO A 40 -1.57 -3.08 -6.29
C PRO A 40 -3.07 -2.79 -6.19
N VAL A 41 -3.90 -3.81 -6.41
CA VAL A 41 -5.34 -3.75 -6.21
C VAL A 41 -5.66 -4.13 -4.76
N PRO A 42 -6.42 -3.34 -3.99
CA PRO A 42 -6.81 -3.75 -2.65
C PRO A 42 -7.59 -5.05 -2.68
N ARG A 43 -7.23 -6.01 -1.83
CA ARG A 43 -7.80 -7.38 -1.82
C ARG A 43 -9.33 -7.39 -1.64
N TYR A 44 -9.84 -6.40 -0.91
CA TYR A 44 -11.26 -6.23 -0.60
C TYR A 44 -11.94 -5.16 -1.47
N ALA A 45 -11.32 -4.79 -2.59
CA ALA A 45 -11.97 -3.94 -3.59
C ALA A 45 -12.79 -4.81 -4.54
N GLU A 46 -14.03 -4.42 -4.81
CA GLU A 46 -14.95 -5.15 -5.66
C GLU A 46 -14.84 -4.65 -7.10
N LEU A 47 -14.64 -5.57 -8.06
CA LEU A 47 -14.65 -5.23 -9.48
C LEU A 47 -16.08 -4.87 -9.90
N ILE A 48 -16.31 -3.61 -10.25
CA ILE A 48 -17.64 -3.11 -10.64
C ILE A 48 -17.81 -3.00 -12.15
N LYS A 49 -16.73 -2.81 -12.91
CA LYS A 49 -16.79 -2.67 -14.37
C LYS A 49 -15.44 -2.97 -15.02
N THR A 50 -15.47 -3.60 -16.18
CA THR A 50 -14.33 -3.70 -17.10
C THR A 50 -14.74 -3.10 -18.44
N ASN A 51 -13.96 -2.18 -18.99
CA ASN A 51 -14.18 -1.60 -20.31
C ASN A 51 -12.83 -1.31 -21.01
N GLU A 52 -12.87 -0.68 -22.19
CA GLU A 52 -11.66 -0.30 -22.96
C GLU A 52 -10.70 0.62 -22.19
N GLN A 53 -11.20 1.35 -21.18
CA GLN A 53 -10.39 2.23 -20.33
C GLN A 53 -9.73 1.48 -19.16
N GLY A 54 -10.09 0.21 -18.94
CA GLY A 54 -9.54 -0.64 -17.89
C GLY A 54 -10.57 -1.18 -16.89
N LYS A 55 -10.07 -1.59 -15.72
CA LYS A 55 -10.88 -2.15 -14.63
C LYS A 55 -11.21 -1.07 -13.60
N ARG A 56 -12.48 -0.98 -13.22
CA ARG A 56 -12.98 -0.10 -12.16
C ARG A 56 -13.32 -0.93 -10.94
N TYR A 57 -12.81 -0.51 -9.79
CA TYR A 57 -13.05 -1.15 -8.51
C TYR A 57 -13.76 -0.20 -7.55
N ALA A 58 -14.75 -0.71 -6.82
CA ALA A 58 -15.33 -0.05 -5.66
C ALA A 58 -14.57 -0.50 -4.41
N TRP A 59 -14.19 0.45 -3.55
CA TRP A 59 -13.50 0.13 -2.31
C TRP A 59 -14.00 1.02 -1.19
N SER A 60 -14.57 0.39 -0.15
CA SER A 60 -15.25 1.09 0.96
C SER A 60 -14.35 2.04 1.76
N ARG A 61 -13.02 1.84 1.70
CA ARG A 61 -12.04 2.68 2.40
C ARG A 61 -11.71 3.97 1.63
N VAL A 62 -12.23 4.13 0.41
CA VAL A 62 -12.08 5.34 -0.41
C VAL A 62 -13.43 6.04 -0.52
N SER A 63 -13.43 7.35 -0.35
CA SER A 63 -14.59 8.21 -0.63
C SER A 63 -14.11 9.53 -1.24
N GLU A 64 -15.02 10.30 -1.83
CA GLU A 64 -14.69 11.64 -2.33
C GLU A 64 -14.15 12.54 -1.20
N GLU A 65 -14.80 12.48 -0.03
CA GLU A 65 -14.47 13.27 1.17
C GLU A 65 -13.16 12.83 1.83
N ASN A 66 -12.99 11.54 2.11
CA ASN A 66 -11.82 11.04 2.84
C ASN A 66 -10.64 10.70 1.92
N GLY A 67 -10.86 10.69 0.61
CA GLY A 67 -9.85 10.37 -0.39
C GLY A 67 -9.30 8.95 -0.26
N ILE A 68 -8.02 8.81 -0.64
CA ILE A 68 -7.32 7.53 -0.63
C ILE A 68 -6.57 7.37 0.71
N PRO A 69 -6.70 6.23 1.40
CA PRO A 69 -5.94 5.96 2.62
C PRO A 69 -4.43 6.07 2.42
N TYR A 70 -3.72 6.63 3.40
CA TYR A 70 -2.28 6.88 3.32
C TYR A 70 -1.47 5.58 3.08
N GLU A 71 -1.87 4.48 3.71
CA GLU A 71 -1.26 3.17 3.53
C GLU A 71 -1.33 2.69 2.08
N TYR A 72 -2.38 3.06 1.34
CA TYR A 72 -2.50 2.70 -0.07
C TYR A 72 -1.60 3.57 -0.95
N VAL A 73 -1.47 4.86 -0.60
CA VAL A 73 -0.48 5.74 -1.24
C VAL A 73 0.95 5.20 -1.06
N LEU A 74 1.26 4.68 0.13
CA LEU A 74 2.56 4.05 0.38
C LEU A 74 2.74 2.80 -0.48
N ALA A 75 1.75 1.92 -0.53
CA ALA A 75 1.77 0.72 -1.36
C ALA A 75 1.98 1.03 -2.85
N LEU A 76 1.32 2.06 -3.38
CA LEU A 76 1.52 2.52 -4.76
C LEU A 76 2.98 2.93 -4.99
N LYS A 77 3.53 3.78 -4.11
CA LYS A 77 4.92 4.26 -4.22
C LYS A 77 5.95 3.14 -4.11
N THR A 78 5.77 2.18 -3.19
CA THR A 78 6.70 1.06 -3.01
C THR A 78 6.68 0.11 -4.21
N ASN A 79 5.56 0.03 -4.93
CA ASN A 79 5.44 -0.73 -6.18
C ASN A 79 5.77 0.11 -7.43
N GLY A 80 6.42 1.27 -7.26
CA GLY A 80 6.90 2.10 -8.38
C GLY A 80 5.84 2.99 -9.05
N TRP A 81 4.61 3.02 -8.54
CA TRP A 81 3.52 3.81 -9.12
C TRP A 81 3.58 5.28 -8.70
N LYS A 82 3.36 6.16 -9.67
CA LYS A 82 3.26 7.60 -9.49
C LYS A 82 1.82 8.03 -9.73
N LYS A 83 1.36 8.98 -8.93
CA LYS A 83 0.08 9.65 -9.13
C LYS A 83 0.30 10.81 -10.10
N GLU A 84 -0.41 10.78 -11.22
CA GLU A 84 -0.45 11.88 -12.19
C GLU A 84 -1.66 12.79 -11.89
N GLU A 85 -2.83 12.45 -12.43
CA GLU A 85 -4.06 13.25 -12.26
C GLU A 85 -5.05 12.58 -11.30
N ARG A 86 -5.89 13.40 -10.65
CA ARG A 86 -7.02 12.91 -9.85
C ARG A 86 -8.31 13.50 -10.41
N GLU A 87 -9.08 12.65 -11.06
CA GLU A 87 -10.42 13.00 -11.53
C GLU A 87 -11.40 13.07 -10.34
N GLY A 88 -12.38 13.98 -10.41
CA GLY A 88 -13.53 14.01 -9.50
C GLY A 88 -13.27 14.46 -8.06
N ALA A 89 -12.06 14.92 -7.70
CA ALA A 89 -11.84 15.57 -6.41
C ALA A 89 -12.32 17.03 -6.46
N ARG A 90 -13.09 17.48 -5.48
CA ARG A 90 -13.36 18.92 -5.30
C ARG A 90 -12.02 19.65 -5.10
N LYS A 91 -11.82 20.71 -5.88
CA LYS A 91 -10.73 21.67 -5.70
C LYS A 91 -10.81 22.36 -4.35
#